data_AF-A0ABC8RG50-F1
#
_entry.id   AF-A0ABC8RG50-F1
#
_cell.length_a   1.000
_cell.length_b   1.000
_cell.length_c   1.000
_cell.angle_alpha   90.00
_cell.angle_beta   90.00
_cell.angle_gamma   90.00
#
_symmetry.space_group_name_H-M   'P 1'
#
loop_
_entity.id
_entity.type
_entity.pdbx_description
1 polymer ?
#
loop_
_entity_poly.entity_id
_entity_poly.type
_entity_poly.pdbx_seq_one_letter_code
_entity_poly.pdbx_strand_id
1 'polypeptide(L)'
;MWARYSMPLAPYPPLLSATPPACYWKYSQLLRRPAVENMRKALYAQYSVGQAVYYGVTIVGYWAYGSTVCEYVPKELSGPRWVKVLVNSAVFVQSIISQHMFVAPIHEALDTKFLNLKESMHSRQNIKRLFSLRALFFSANTLVTAAFPFMGDFVNLLGSFTRVPLTFVFPSLIFLKVTLQTSAELRST
;
A
#
# COMPACT_ATOMS: atom_id res chain seq x y z
N MET A 1 -4.29 0.48 -27.97
CA MET A 1 -4.05 1.49 -29.01
C MET A 1 -4.35 2.82 -28.35
N TRP A 2 -3.41 3.52 -27.74
CA TRP A 2 -2.56 4.59 -28.26
C TRP A 2 -1.76 5.01 -26.99
N ALA A 3 -0.45 4.93 -26.89
CA ALA A 3 0.53 5.77 -27.56
C ALA A 3 1.87 5.01 -27.60
N ARG A 4 2.37 4.83 -28.82
CA ARG A 4 3.69 4.29 -29.12
C ARG A 4 4.49 5.48 -29.63
N TYR A 5 5.07 6.27 -28.72
CA TYR A 5 6.02 7.32 -29.08
C TYR A 5 7.43 6.92 -28.62
N SER A 6 8.21 6.57 -29.65
CA SER A 6 9.65 6.58 -29.79
C SER A 6 10.40 7.37 -28.71
N MET A 7 11.31 6.72 -28.00
CA MET A 7 12.33 7.43 -27.22
C MET A 7 13.63 6.59 -27.25
N PRO A 8 14.82 7.23 -27.37
CA PRO A 8 16.07 6.54 -27.66
C PRO A 8 16.49 5.68 -26.46
N LEU A 9 16.92 4.47 -26.78
CA LEU A 9 17.44 3.49 -25.83
C LEU A 9 18.78 3.99 -25.27
N ALA A 10 18.86 4.22 -23.96
CA ALA A 10 20.15 4.27 -23.28
C ALA A 10 20.72 2.84 -23.23
N PRO A 11 22.04 2.65 -23.41
CA PRO A 11 22.63 1.32 -23.49
C PRO A 11 22.73 0.69 -22.09
N TYR A 12 22.00 -0.39 -21.86
CA TYR A 12 22.20 -1.33 -20.75
C TYR A 12 22.55 -2.71 -21.33
N PRO A 13 23.32 -3.54 -20.61
CA PRO A 13 24.06 -4.67 -21.17
C PRO A 13 23.13 -5.77 -21.72
N PRO A 14 23.64 -6.62 -22.63
CA PRO A 14 22.83 -7.59 -23.35
C PRO A 14 22.53 -8.80 -22.46
N LEU A 15 21.44 -8.74 -21.69
CA LEU A 15 20.85 -9.94 -21.11
C LEU A 15 19.95 -10.62 -22.15
N LEU A 16 20.49 -11.70 -22.72
CA LEU A 16 19.86 -12.84 -23.39
C LEU A 16 18.35 -12.73 -23.72
N SER A 17 18.08 -12.61 -25.03
CA SER A 17 16.96 -13.21 -25.77
C SER A 17 15.68 -13.58 -24.99
N ALA A 18 14.90 -12.58 -24.60
CA ALA A 18 13.45 -12.73 -24.47
C ALA A 18 12.82 -11.35 -24.60
N THR A 19 11.78 -11.22 -25.41
CA THR A 19 10.92 -10.03 -25.36
C THR A 19 10.52 -9.79 -23.89
N PRO A 20 10.85 -8.63 -23.30
CA PRO A 20 10.55 -8.40 -21.90
C PRO A 20 9.04 -8.56 -21.68
N PRO A 21 8.60 -9.33 -20.66
CA PRO A 21 7.18 -9.48 -20.37
C PRO A 21 6.57 -8.09 -20.16
N ALA A 22 5.29 -7.88 -20.48
CA ALA A 22 4.64 -6.57 -20.43
C ALA A 22 4.83 -5.83 -19.07
N CYS A 23 5.03 -6.56 -17.97
CA CYS A 23 5.39 -6.02 -16.66
C CYS A 23 6.74 -5.27 -16.64
N TYR A 24 7.76 -5.76 -17.33
CA TYR A 24 9.08 -5.12 -17.38
C TYR A 24 8.97 -3.68 -17.92
N TRP A 25 8.13 -3.48 -18.95
CA TRP A 25 7.89 -2.15 -19.48
C TRP A 25 7.22 -1.22 -18.46
N LYS A 26 6.20 -1.70 -17.72
CA LYS A 26 5.58 -0.94 -16.62
C LYS A 26 6.60 -0.54 -15.54
N TYR A 27 7.48 -1.45 -15.12
CA TYR A 27 8.51 -1.15 -14.12
C TYR A 27 9.55 -0.15 -14.64
N SER A 28 10.02 -0.31 -15.88
CA SER A 28 10.99 0.61 -16.49
C SER A 28 10.45 2.04 -16.64
N GLN A 29 9.14 2.20 -16.83
CA GLN A 29 8.48 3.51 -16.89
C GLN A 29 8.46 4.22 -15.53
N LEU A 30 8.26 3.48 -14.43
CA LEU A 30 8.31 4.02 -13.07
C LEU A 30 9.73 4.48 -12.68
N LEU A 31 10.74 3.77 -13.16
CA LEU A 31 12.16 4.04 -12.88
C LEU A 31 12.75 5.17 -13.75
N ARG A 32 11.98 5.70 -14.72
CA ARG A 32 12.46 6.74 -15.64
C ARG A 32 12.45 8.12 -14.97
N ARG A 33 13.49 8.93 -15.20
CA ARG A 33 13.42 10.39 -14.94
C ARG A 33 12.43 11.00 -15.96
N PRO A 34 11.40 11.79 -15.58
CA PRO A 34 11.25 12.63 -14.38
C PRO A 34 10.41 12.04 -13.23
N ALA A 35 9.81 10.86 -13.41
CA ALA A 35 8.88 10.29 -12.42
C ALA A 35 9.55 10.11 -11.05
N VAL A 36 10.78 9.60 -11.03
CA VAL A 36 11.57 9.42 -9.78
C VAL A 36 11.83 10.75 -9.07
N GLU A 37 12.10 11.84 -9.81
CA GLU A 37 12.38 13.16 -9.22
C GLU A 37 11.13 13.74 -8.56
N ASN A 38 9.99 13.67 -9.25
CA ASN A 38 8.71 14.13 -8.73
C ASN A 38 8.25 13.27 -7.55
N MET A 39 8.42 11.94 -7.63
CA MET A 39 8.10 11.04 -6.52
C MET A 39 8.96 11.33 -5.29
N ARG A 40 10.26 11.62 -5.47
CA ARG A 40 11.14 11.97 -4.35
C ARG A 40 10.73 13.29 -3.69
N LYS A 41 10.39 14.32 -4.47
CA LYS A 41 9.89 15.60 -3.93
C LYS A 41 8.56 15.41 -3.18
N ALA A 42 7.63 14.66 -3.77
CA ALA A 42 6.36 14.33 -3.13
C ALA A 42 6.58 13.54 -1.83
N LEU A 43 7.51 12.60 -1.82
CA LEU A 43 7.86 11.80 -0.65
C LEU A 43 8.39 12.68 0.50
N TYR A 44 9.35 13.57 0.21
CA TYR A 44 9.86 14.49 1.21
C TYR A 44 8.76 15.43 1.74
N ALA A 45 7.95 16.00 0.84
CA ALA A 45 6.84 16.86 1.25
C ALA A 45 5.84 16.11 2.14
N GLN A 46 5.46 14.89 1.77
CA GLN A 46 4.55 14.05 2.54
C GLN A 46 5.12 13.72 3.92
N TYR A 47 6.39 13.33 4.02
CA TYR A 47 7.00 13.04 5.32
C TYR A 47 7.10 14.28 6.19
N SER A 48 7.61 15.39 5.67
CA SER A 48 7.78 16.61 6.47
C SER A 48 6.44 17.20 6.92
N VAL A 49 5.50 17.42 5.99
CA VAL A 49 4.19 18.02 6.31
C VAL A 49 3.33 17.05 7.12
N GLY A 50 3.29 15.77 6.72
CA GLY A 50 2.51 14.76 7.42
C GLY A 50 2.97 14.57 8.85
N GLN A 51 4.27 14.55 9.10
CA GLN A 51 4.82 14.41 10.44
C GLN A 51 4.60 15.65 11.31
N ALA A 52 4.69 16.85 10.73
CA ALA A 52 4.36 18.09 11.43
C ALA A 52 2.89 18.10 11.89
N VAL A 53 1.95 17.73 11.01
CA VAL A 53 0.52 17.63 11.36
C VAL A 53 0.29 16.55 12.42
N TYR A 54 0.91 15.37 12.27
CA TYR A 54 0.78 14.27 13.21
C TYR A 54 1.24 14.67 14.63
N TYR A 55 2.43 15.25 14.76
CA TYR A 55 2.93 15.71 16.06
C TYR A 55 2.13 16.90 16.59
N GLY A 56 1.71 17.83 15.73
CA GLY A 56 0.85 18.95 16.12
C GLY A 56 -0.45 18.48 16.76
N VAL A 57 -1.17 17.57 16.09
CA VAL A 57 -2.41 16.99 16.62
C VAL A 57 -2.17 16.23 17.92
N THR A 58 -1.06 15.49 18.02
CA THR A 58 -0.70 14.75 19.24
C THR A 58 -0.44 15.67 20.43
N ILE A 59 0.34 16.74 20.23
CA ILE A 59 0.67 17.72 21.27
C ILE A 59 -0.58 18.46 21.73
N VAL A 60 -1.40 18.95 20.79
CA VAL A 60 -2.66 19.66 21.12
C VAL A 60 -3.66 18.73 21.79
N GLY A 61 -3.78 17.48 21.31
CA GLY A 61 -4.66 16.48 21.90
C GLY A 61 -4.28 16.15 23.35
N TYR A 62 -2.99 15.94 23.62
CA TYR A 62 -2.51 15.72 24.98
C TYR A 62 -2.68 16.95 25.87
N TRP A 63 -2.48 18.16 25.34
CA TRP A 63 -2.70 19.39 26.10
C TRP A 63 -4.17 19.60 26.48
N ALA A 64 -5.11 19.23 25.60
CA ALA A 64 -6.54 19.41 25.82
C ALA A 64 -7.19 18.34 26.71
N TYR A 65 -6.75 17.08 26.61
CA TYR A 65 -7.38 15.93 27.30
C TYR A 65 -6.48 15.28 28.37
N GLY A 66 -5.18 15.60 28.40
CA GLY A 66 -4.26 15.07 29.41
C GLY A 66 -4.14 13.55 29.39
N SER A 67 -4.18 12.92 30.57
CA SER A 67 -4.06 11.47 30.75
C SER A 67 -5.35 10.69 30.47
N THR A 68 -6.47 11.35 30.17
CA THR A 68 -7.76 10.70 29.90
C THR A 68 -8.05 10.48 28.41
N VAL A 69 -7.04 10.63 27.54
CA VAL A 69 -7.16 10.39 26.09
C VAL A 69 -7.45 8.91 25.81
N CYS A 70 -8.59 8.63 25.17
CA CYS A 70 -8.86 7.31 24.60
C CYS A 70 -8.18 7.12 23.24
N GLU A 71 -7.94 5.86 22.85
CA GLU A 71 -7.36 5.48 21.56
C GLU A 71 -8.16 6.05 20.37
N TYR A 72 -9.49 6.08 20.47
CA TYR A 72 -10.36 6.71 19.48
C TYR A 72 -10.81 8.12 19.93
N VAL A 73 -10.01 9.12 19.55
CA VAL A 73 -10.19 10.54 19.93
C VAL A 73 -11.60 11.09 19.68
N PRO A 74 -12.29 10.81 18.54
CA PRO A 74 -13.62 11.37 18.30
C PRO A 74 -14.70 10.94 19.30
N LYS A 75 -14.46 9.87 20.07
CA LYS A 75 -15.38 9.39 21.13
C LYS A 75 -15.47 10.37 22.30
N GLU A 76 -14.32 10.88 22.73
CA GLU A 76 -14.16 11.73 23.91
C GLU A 76 -14.22 13.23 23.56
N LEU A 77 -14.59 13.57 22.32
CA LEU A 77 -14.56 14.95 21.85
C LEU A 77 -15.63 15.80 22.54
N SER A 78 -15.23 16.64 23.51
CA SER A 78 -16.08 17.67 24.15
C SER A 78 -16.34 18.85 23.20
N GLY A 79 -17.25 18.68 22.23
CA GLY A 79 -17.58 19.70 21.22
C GLY A 79 -18.99 19.59 20.65
N PRO A 80 -19.40 20.55 19.80
CA PRO A 80 -20.74 20.59 19.24
C PRO A 80 -21.00 19.38 18.32
N ARG A 81 -22.24 18.89 18.32
CA ARG A 81 -22.63 17.62 17.67
C ARG A 81 -22.25 17.54 16.19
N TRP A 82 -22.34 18.65 15.46
CA TRP A 82 -22.01 18.70 14.03
C TRP A 82 -20.54 18.40 13.74
N VAL A 83 -19.61 18.82 14.62
CA VAL A 83 -18.17 18.52 14.47
C VAL A 83 -17.92 17.03 14.64
N LYS A 84 -18.55 16.38 15.63
CA LYS A 84 -18.41 14.93 15.84
C LYS A 84 -18.88 14.14 14.62
N VAL A 85 -20.02 14.53 14.05
CA VAL A 85 -20.57 13.87 12.85
C VAL A 85 -19.66 14.09 11.64
N LEU A 86 -19.14 15.31 11.45
CA LEU A 86 -18.22 15.62 10.36
C LEU A 86 -16.92 14.82 10.47
N VAL A 87 -16.32 14.75 11.66
CA VAL A 87 -15.09 13.97 11.88
C VAL A 87 -15.34 12.47 11.65
N ASN A 88 -16.40 11.90 12.21
CA ASN A 88 -16.70 10.47 12.01
C ASN A 88 -17.01 10.16 10.54
N SER A 89 -17.71 11.02 9.82
CA SER A 89 -17.97 10.83 8.39
C SER A 89 -16.70 10.94 7.54
N ALA A 90 -15.80 11.88 7.86
CA ALA A 90 -14.50 11.99 7.19
C ALA A 90 -13.64 10.74 7.40
N VAL A 91 -13.56 10.25 8.65
CA VAL A 91 -12.82 9.01 8.98
C VAL A 91 -13.43 7.82 8.23
N PHE A 92 -14.75 7.74 8.16
CA PHE A 92 -15.45 6.68 7.43
C PHE A 92 -15.11 6.70 5.93
N VAL A 93 -15.19 7.85 5.27
CA VAL A 93 -14.85 8.00 3.85
C VAL A 93 -13.37 7.67 3.60
N GLN A 94 -12.46 8.18 4.44
CA GLN A 94 -11.03 7.88 4.35
C GLN A 94 -10.75 6.38 4.47
N SER A 95 -11.48 5.69 5.34
CA SER A 95 -11.34 4.24 5.56
C SER A 95 -11.75 3.45 4.32
N ILE A 96 -12.86 3.82 3.66
CA ILE A 96 -13.32 3.19 2.40
C ILE A 96 -12.26 3.34 1.30
N ILE A 97 -11.72 4.54 1.12
CA ILE A 97 -10.71 4.82 0.08
C ILE A 97 -9.45 3.98 0.34
N SER A 98 -8.98 3.98 1.59
CA SER A 98 -7.79 3.24 1.99
C SER A 98 -7.97 1.74 1.79
N GLN A 99 -9.10 1.18 2.22
CA GLN A 99 -9.42 -0.23 2.05
C GLN A 99 -9.46 -0.63 0.57
N HIS A 100 -10.05 0.20 -0.28
CA HIS A 100 -10.09 -0.08 -1.72
C HIS A 100 -8.69 -0.13 -2.35
N MET A 101 -7.78 0.77 -1.95
CA MET A 101 -6.40 0.77 -2.43
C MET A 101 -5.62 -0.47 -1.98
N PHE A 102 -5.80 -0.93 -0.74
CA PHE A 102 -5.10 -2.10 -0.21
C PHE A 102 -5.60 -3.42 -0.79
N VAL A 103 -6.89 -3.49 -1.09
CA VAL A 103 -7.53 -4.72 -1.57
C VAL A 103 -7.24 -5.00 -3.05
N ALA A 104 -6.93 -3.98 -3.85
CA ALA A 104 -6.62 -4.12 -5.28
C ALA A 104 -5.53 -5.17 -5.59
N PRO A 105 -4.30 -5.12 -5.00
CA PRO A 105 -3.28 -6.13 -5.26
C PRO A 105 -3.64 -7.51 -4.69
N ILE A 106 -4.40 -7.58 -3.60
CA ILE A 106 -4.83 -8.85 -2.99
C ILE A 106 -5.80 -9.55 -3.92
N HIS A 107 -6.78 -8.82 -4.46
CA HIS A 107 -7.70 -9.36 -5.45
C HIS A 107 -6.96 -9.82 -6.70
N GLU A 108 -6.01 -9.04 -7.23
CA GLU A 108 -5.22 -9.47 -8.40
C GLU A 108 -4.44 -10.76 -8.15
N ALA A 109 -3.86 -10.92 -6.95
CA ALA A 109 -3.14 -12.13 -6.56
C ALA A 109 -4.07 -13.35 -6.39
N LEU A 110 -5.24 -13.16 -5.76
CA LEU A 110 -6.25 -14.21 -5.61
C LEU A 110 -6.83 -14.62 -6.97
N ASP A 111 -7.13 -13.64 -7.81
CA ASP A 111 -7.67 -13.83 -9.16
C ASP A 111 -6.69 -14.65 -10.00
N THR A 112 -5.39 -14.37 -9.93
CA THR A 112 -4.35 -15.13 -10.65
C THR A 112 -4.23 -16.59 -10.17
N LYS A 113 -4.52 -16.87 -8.90
CA LYS A 113 -4.40 -18.22 -8.31
C LYS A 113 -5.65 -19.08 -8.46
N PHE A 114 -6.84 -18.49 -8.38
CA PHE A 114 -8.11 -19.21 -8.28
C PHE A 114 -8.98 -19.15 -9.55
N LEU A 115 -8.72 -18.21 -10.47
CA LEU A 115 -9.44 -18.15 -11.74
C LEU A 115 -8.82 -19.12 -12.75
N ASN A 116 -9.69 -19.77 -13.54
CA ASN A 116 -9.25 -20.59 -14.66
C ASN A 116 -8.85 -19.67 -15.82
N LEU A 117 -7.55 -19.53 -16.07
CA LEU A 117 -6.98 -18.73 -17.16
C LEU A 117 -7.35 -19.20 -18.58
N LYS A 118 -7.96 -20.39 -18.70
CA LYS A 118 -8.45 -20.96 -19.96
C LYS A 118 -9.83 -20.45 -20.37
N GLU A 119 -10.58 -19.82 -19.47
CA GLU A 119 -11.91 -19.25 -19.78
C GLU A 119 -11.88 -17.72 -19.77
N SER A 120 -12.84 -17.11 -20.46
CA SER A 120 -12.97 -15.66 -20.46
C SER A 120 -13.25 -15.14 -19.05
N MET A 121 -12.70 -13.97 -18.73
CA MET A 121 -12.85 -13.30 -17.44
C MET A 121 -14.34 -13.02 -17.09
N HIS A 122 -15.22 -12.98 -18.12
CA HIS A 122 -16.65 -12.75 -18.01
C HIS A 122 -17.52 -14.02 -18.13
N SER A 123 -16.92 -15.21 -18.13
CA SER A 123 -17.69 -16.46 -18.04
C SER A 123 -18.53 -16.47 -16.76
N ARG A 124 -19.79 -16.93 -16.84
CA ARG A 124 -20.72 -16.97 -15.69
C ARG A 124 -20.11 -17.68 -14.48
N GLN A 125 -19.27 -18.69 -14.71
CA GLN A 125 -18.60 -19.44 -13.64
C GLN A 125 -17.48 -18.63 -12.99
N ASN A 126 -16.74 -17.82 -13.76
CA ASN A 126 -15.70 -16.93 -13.25
C ASN A 126 -16.29 -15.77 -12.43
N ILE A 127 -17.40 -15.18 -12.90
CA ILE A 127 -18.09 -14.10 -12.17
C ILE A 127 -18.60 -14.59 -10.81
N LYS A 128 -19.18 -15.80 -10.77
CA LYS A 128 -19.61 -16.42 -9.50
C LYS A 128 -18.43 -16.61 -8.56
N ARG A 129 -17.31 -17.17 -9.04
CA ARG A 129 -16.10 -17.37 -8.22
C ARG A 129 -15.51 -16.04 -7.73
N LEU A 130 -15.45 -15.03 -8.59
CA LEU A 130 -14.97 -13.69 -8.25
C LEU A 130 -15.83 -13.06 -7.14
N PHE A 131 -17.16 -13.10 -7.29
CA PHE A 131 -18.07 -12.59 -6.29
C PHE A 131 -17.96 -13.36 -4.97
N SER A 132 -17.87 -14.70 -5.04
CA SER A 132 -17.67 -15.55 -3.86
C SER A 132 -16.35 -15.25 -3.14
N LEU A 133 -15.23 -15.10 -3.86
CA LEU A 133 -13.93 -14.80 -3.26
C LEU A 133 -13.93 -13.43 -2.58
N ARG A 134 -14.52 -12.42 -3.23
CA ARG A 134 -14.65 -11.07 -2.66
C ARG A 134 -15.56 -11.08 -1.43
N ALA A 135 -16.73 -11.69 -1.54
CA ALA A 135 -17.68 -11.78 -0.43
C ALA A 135 -17.09 -12.55 0.76
N LEU A 136 -16.38 -13.66 0.52
CA LEU A 136 -15.69 -14.43 1.55
C LEU A 136 -14.57 -13.62 2.21
N PHE A 137 -13.79 -12.88 1.44
CA PHE A 137 -12.73 -12.03 1.97
C PHE A 137 -13.29 -10.94 2.89
N PHE A 138 -14.33 -10.21 2.47
CA PHE A 138 -14.94 -9.18 3.32
C PHE A 138 -15.66 -9.78 4.53
N SER A 139 -16.40 -10.87 4.37
CA SER A 139 -17.10 -11.51 5.48
C SER A 139 -16.15 -12.06 6.53
N ALA A 140 -15.04 -12.70 6.12
CA ALA A 140 -14.01 -13.16 7.03
C ALA A 140 -13.38 -12.00 7.83
N ASN A 141 -13.05 -10.88 7.16
CA ASN A 141 -12.52 -9.69 7.84
C ASN A 141 -13.53 -9.12 8.85
N THR A 142 -14.81 -9.03 8.48
CA THR A 142 -15.87 -8.56 9.38
C THR A 142 -16.06 -9.50 10.57
N LEU A 143 -16.04 -10.82 10.35
CA LEU A 143 -16.16 -11.82 11.42
C LEU A 143 -15.00 -11.73 12.41
N VAL A 144 -13.77 -11.59 11.92
CA VAL A 144 -12.59 -11.40 12.79
C VAL A 144 -12.74 -10.12 13.60
N THR A 145 -13.12 -9.02 12.95
CA THR A 145 -13.30 -7.72 13.65
C THR A 145 -14.43 -7.79 14.69
N ALA A 146 -15.52 -8.51 14.41
CA ALA A 146 -16.63 -8.69 15.33
C ALA A 146 -16.29 -9.62 16.51
N ALA A 147 -15.36 -10.57 16.32
CA ALA A 147 -14.94 -11.51 17.35
C ALA A 147 -13.95 -10.89 18.36
N PHE A 148 -13.21 -9.84 17.98
CA PHE A 148 -12.15 -9.24 18.79
C PHE A 148 -12.44 -7.79 19.19
N PRO A 149 -12.84 -7.53 20.45
CA PRO A 149 -13.18 -6.17 20.92
C PRO A 149 -11.96 -5.28 21.17
N PHE A 150 -10.73 -5.82 21.21
CA PHE A 150 -9.47 -5.13 21.48
C PHE A 150 -8.63 -4.90 20.20
N MET A 151 -9.29 -4.69 19.07
CA MET A 151 -8.63 -4.61 17.76
C MET A 151 -7.59 -3.47 17.65
N GLY A 152 -7.78 -2.36 18.39
CA GLY A 152 -6.85 -1.23 18.39
C GLY A 152 -5.44 -1.60 18.86
N ASP A 153 -5.32 -2.18 20.05
CA ASP A 153 -4.06 -2.67 20.61
C ASP A 153 -3.37 -3.71 19.70
N PHE A 154 -4.16 -4.63 19.13
CA PHE A 154 -3.66 -5.65 18.21
C PHE A 154 -3.09 -5.03 16.92
N VAL A 155 -3.79 -4.06 16.33
CA VAL A 155 -3.34 -3.33 15.13
C VAL A 155 -2.08 -2.52 15.43
N ASN A 156 -1.99 -1.91 16.62
CA ASN A 156 -0.80 -1.16 17.01
C ASN A 156 0.42 -2.10 17.17
N LEU A 157 0.23 -3.25 17.83
CA LEU A 157 1.28 -4.26 18.01
C LEU A 157 1.74 -4.84 16.68
N LEU A 158 0.82 -5.38 15.86
CA LEU A 158 1.15 -5.93 14.55
C LEU A 158 1.72 -4.86 13.62
N GLY A 159 1.14 -3.66 13.62
CA GLY A 159 1.59 -2.56 12.79
C GLY A 159 3.02 -2.12 13.14
N SER A 160 3.39 -2.12 14.42
CA SER A 160 4.77 -1.88 14.85
C SER A 160 5.69 -3.03 14.43
N PHE A 161 5.29 -4.27 14.73
CA PHE A 161 6.06 -5.46 14.41
C PHE A 161 6.32 -5.63 12.92
N THR A 162 5.32 -5.44 12.06
CA THR A 162 5.44 -5.55 10.60
C THR A 162 6.19 -4.38 9.98
N ARG A 163 6.14 -3.19 10.57
CA ARG A 163 6.93 -2.04 10.08
C ARG A 163 8.43 -2.30 10.14
N VAL A 164 8.93 -2.89 11.23
CA VAL A 164 10.37 -3.14 11.42
C VAL A 164 11.01 -3.92 10.25
N PRO A 165 10.53 -5.12 9.85
CA PRO A 165 11.11 -5.83 8.72
C PRO A 165 10.88 -5.06 7.43
N LEU A 166 9.70 -4.45 7.23
CA LEU A 166 9.35 -3.73 6.01
C LEU A 166 10.25 -2.51 5.74
N THR A 167 10.61 -1.74 6.77
CA THR A 167 11.39 -0.51 6.61
C THR A 167 12.89 -0.71 6.73
N PHE A 168 13.35 -1.68 7.54
CA PHE A 168 14.79 -1.87 7.79
C PHE A 168 15.36 -3.11 7.11
N VAL A 169 14.67 -4.25 7.22
CA VAL A 169 15.21 -5.54 6.76
C VAL A 169 15.08 -5.68 5.24
N PHE A 170 13.91 -5.40 4.66
CA PHE A 170 13.70 -5.57 3.23
C PHE A 170 14.60 -4.65 2.37
N PRO A 171 14.70 -3.33 2.64
CA PRO A 171 15.55 -2.45 1.82
C PRO A 171 17.03 -2.81 1.92
N SER A 172 17.51 -3.19 3.11
CA SER A 172 18.91 -3.60 3.30
C SER A 172 19.25 -4.91 2.58
N LEU A 173 18.35 -5.91 2.63
CA LEU A 173 18.52 -7.15 1.87
C LEU A 173 18.51 -6.92 0.35
N ILE A 174 17.62 -6.07 -0.16
CA ILE A 174 17.58 -5.72 -1.58
C ILE A 174 18.88 -5.02 -1.99
N PHE A 175 19.33 -4.03 -1.22
CA PHE A 175 20.57 -3.31 -1.49
C PHE A 175 21.80 -4.23 -1.48
N LEU A 176 21.89 -5.13 -0.50
CA LEU A 176 22.96 -6.12 -0.41
C LEU A 176 22.93 -7.07 -1.61
N LYS A 177 21.76 -7.61 -1.97
CA LYS A 177 21.61 -8.52 -3.12
C LYS A 177 22.05 -7.86 -4.42
N VAL A 178 21.61 -6.63 -4.68
CA VAL A 178 21.99 -5.88 -5.88
C VAL A 178 23.50 -5.62 -5.91
N THR A 179 24.07 -5.17 -4.80
CA THR A 179 25.52 -4.88 -4.72
C THR A 179 26.37 -6.14 -4.95
N LEU A 180 25.99 -7.27 -4.33
CA LEU A 180 26.67 -8.55 -4.51
C LEU A 180 26.62 -9.05 -5.95
N GLN A 181 25.46 -8.92 -6.61
CA GLN A 181 25.32 -9.29 -8.03
C GLN A 181 26.23 -8.44 -8.91
N THR A 182 26.26 -7.12 -8.70
CA THR A 182 27.15 -6.22 -9.44
C THR A 182 28.63 -6.55 -9.21
N SER A 183 29.04 -6.85 -7.97
CA SER A 183 30.43 -7.24 -7.67
C SER A 183 30.84 -8.57 -8.28
N ALA A 184 29.92 -9.53 -8.37
CA ALA A 184 30.19 -10.82 -9.03
C ALA A 184 30.41 -10.65 -10.53
N GLU A 185 29.59 -9.81 -11.18
CA GLU A 185 29.67 -9.52 -12.63
C GLU A 185 30.96 -8.77 -12.99
N LEU A 186 31.38 -7.82 -12.15
CA LEU A 186 32.67 -7.11 -12.30
C LEU A 186 33.89 -8.00 -12.04
N ARG A 187 33.75 -9.10 -11.29
CA ARG A 187 34.85 -10.07 -11.07
C ARG A 187 35.00 -11.06 -12.23
N SER A 188 33.95 -11.25 -13.01
CA SER A 188 33.97 -12.10 -14.22
C SER A 188 34.40 -11.39 -15.50
N THR A 189 34.69 -10.09 -15.42
CA THR A 189 35.23 -9.26 -16.52
C THR A 189 36.68 -8.90 -16.26
#